data_AF-A0A820Z0T9-F1
#
_entry.id   AF-A0A820Z0T9-F1
#
_cell.length_a   1.000
_cell.length_b   1.000
_cell.length_c   1.000
_cell.angle_alpha   90.00
_cell.angle_beta   90.00
_cell.angle_gamma   90.00
#
_symmetry.space_group_name_H-M   'P 1'
#
loop_
_entity.id
_entity.type
_entity.pdbx_description
1 polymer ?
#
loop_
_entity_poly.entity_id
_entity_poly.type
_entity_poly.pdbx_seq_one_letter_code
_entity_poly.pdbx_strand_id
1 'polypeptide(L)'
;GFTVTSQPINTLIQSNIMHETGIYVKQSAPVLIAVSRSVSVIGNLMFNIPRAAVNINDGFYGNHTISWNVMFNTVRETSDHGPINTWDRQPFLTDGRQTGVPSLWQHQSYIHHNLLFNNYNSFYPIDHDDGSCFYEDSYNFQVYGGKKNYLGHSKMDHHEIYVYPDTKSSQGTGVCIADQAPQRGSSGWNETWIYNTCVLYSSVVPYNLWYCETDDLFVPYLADNQIYIPSDKSVQFQCKVHGISKNLSLEQWQSYGLDRGTVVQTAPNIQTVIQWGRNMLKTTV
;
A
#
# COMPACT_ATOMS: atom_id res chain seq x y z
N GLY A 1 34.97 -5.95 6.54
CA GLY A 1 33.61 -6.48 6.37
C GLY A 1 32.64 -5.32 6.35
N PHE A 2 31.59 -5.38 5.55
CA PHE A 2 30.57 -4.32 5.48
C PHE A 2 29.92 -4.15 6.86
N THR A 3 30.21 -3.05 7.55
CA THR A 3 29.55 -2.70 8.81
C THR A 3 28.42 -1.72 8.53
N VAL A 4 27.35 -1.76 9.32
CA VAL A 4 26.22 -0.79 9.22
C VAL A 4 26.72 0.67 9.19
N THR A 5 27.85 0.94 9.85
CA THR A 5 28.45 2.28 9.96
C THR A 5 29.05 2.83 8.67
N SER A 6 29.22 2.03 7.61
CA SER A 6 29.80 2.49 6.34
C SER A 6 28.75 2.81 5.27
N GLN A 7 27.46 2.74 5.60
CA GLN A 7 26.36 2.96 4.65
C GLN A 7 25.74 4.35 4.81
N PRO A 8 25.10 4.92 3.77
CA PRO A 8 24.43 6.21 3.87
C PRO A 8 23.37 6.22 4.98
N ILE A 9 23.40 7.24 5.83
CA ILE A 9 22.42 7.45 6.91
C ILE A 9 21.89 8.88 6.89
N ASN A 10 20.63 9.07 7.30
CA ASN A 10 20.01 10.39 7.47
C ASN A 10 20.01 11.25 6.19
N THR A 11 19.87 10.61 5.03
CA THR A 11 19.77 11.30 3.73
C THR A 11 18.42 12.01 3.63
N LEU A 12 18.44 13.29 3.26
CA LEU A 12 17.24 14.10 3.03
C LEU A 12 17.12 14.48 1.55
N ILE A 13 15.99 14.11 0.93
CA ILE A 13 15.60 14.46 -0.43
C ILE A 13 14.29 15.24 -0.33
N GLN A 14 14.37 16.57 -0.35
CA GLN A 14 13.21 17.41 -0.03
C GLN A 14 12.99 18.55 -1.02
N SER A 15 11.72 18.86 -1.28
CA SER A 15 11.28 20.03 -2.05
C SER A 15 11.83 20.11 -3.48
N ASN A 16 11.97 18.95 -4.13
CA ASN A 16 12.43 18.87 -5.52
C ASN A 16 11.26 18.72 -6.50
N ILE A 17 11.52 19.06 -7.75
CA ILE A 17 10.71 18.66 -8.90
C ILE A 17 11.53 17.66 -9.71
N MET A 18 11.04 16.44 -9.88
CA MET A 18 11.71 15.36 -10.62
C MET A 18 10.82 14.89 -11.75
N HIS A 19 11.28 15.06 -13.00
CA HIS A 19 10.48 14.67 -14.16
C HIS A 19 11.31 14.27 -15.38
N GLU A 20 10.67 13.54 -16.30
CA GLU A 20 11.27 13.07 -17.56
C GLU A 20 12.58 12.30 -17.38
N THR A 21 12.66 11.46 -16.34
CA THR A 21 13.84 10.63 -16.08
C THR A 21 13.83 9.34 -16.92
N GLY A 22 14.92 8.57 -16.87
CA GLY A 22 15.00 7.25 -17.51
C GLY A 22 14.84 7.28 -19.04
N ILE A 23 15.48 8.26 -19.69
CA ILE A 23 15.54 8.35 -21.16
C ILE A 23 16.13 7.07 -21.76
N TYR A 24 17.22 6.56 -21.18
CA TYR A 24 17.95 5.38 -21.68
C TYR A 24 17.65 4.10 -20.89
N VAL A 25 17.52 4.21 -19.57
CA VAL A 25 17.25 3.06 -18.69
C VAL A 25 15.81 3.14 -18.19
N LYS A 26 14.95 2.26 -18.72
CA LYS A 26 13.50 2.28 -18.42
C LYS A 26 13.15 1.69 -17.06
N GLN A 27 14.00 0.81 -16.53
CA GLN A 27 13.91 0.30 -15.15
C GLN A 27 14.64 1.23 -14.16
N SER A 28 14.40 2.54 -14.22
CA SER A 28 15.01 3.53 -13.32
C SER A 28 13.97 4.35 -12.58
N ALA A 29 14.27 4.69 -11.32
CA ALA A 29 13.49 5.58 -10.48
C ALA A 29 14.32 6.85 -10.17
N PRO A 30 13.70 8.04 -10.10
CA PRO A 30 14.35 9.26 -9.61
C PRO A 30 14.99 9.07 -8.23
N VAL A 31 14.31 8.34 -7.35
CA VAL A 31 14.84 7.95 -6.04
C VAL A 31 14.90 6.43 -5.94
N LEU A 32 16.11 5.91 -5.82
CA LEU A 32 16.39 4.53 -5.42
C LEU A 32 16.98 4.54 -4.02
N ILE A 33 16.34 3.86 -3.08
CA ILE A 33 16.84 3.59 -1.75
C ILE A 33 17.36 2.15 -1.76
N ALA A 34 18.67 2.02 -1.57
CA ALA A 34 19.38 0.75 -1.50
C ALA A 34 20.49 0.86 -0.45
N VAL A 35 20.64 -0.17 0.38
CA VAL A 35 21.69 -0.32 1.40
C VAL A 35 21.95 1.01 2.14
N SER A 36 20.86 1.62 2.63
CA SER A 36 20.87 2.93 3.29
C SER A 36 19.90 2.93 4.47
N ARG A 37 20.08 3.83 5.45
CA ARG A 37 19.25 3.92 6.66
C ARG A 37 18.66 5.32 6.80
N SER A 38 17.43 5.43 7.30
CA SER A 38 16.85 6.73 7.68
C SER A 38 16.82 7.75 6.53
N VAL A 39 16.47 7.28 5.34
CA VAL A 39 16.29 8.15 4.16
C VAL A 39 14.92 8.81 4.22
N SER A 40 14.90 10.15 4.12
CA SER A 40 13.69 10.97 4.12
C SER A 40 13.45 11.56 2.73
N VAL A 41 12.31 11.22 2.11
CA VAL A 41 11.87 11.74 0.80
C VAL A 41 10.61 12.57 1.04
N ILE A 42 10.75 13.88 1.12
CA ILE A 42 9.71 14.77 1.68
C ILE A 42 9.31 15.88 0.70
N GLY A 43 8.01 16.06 0.45
CA GLY A 43 7.54 17.29 -0.21
C GLY A 43 7.99 17.44 -1.66
N ASN A 44 8.25 16.34 -2.38
CA ASN A 44 8.70 16.38 -3.76
C ASN A 44 7.52 16.24 -4.74
N LEU A 45 7.67 16.84 -5.92
CA LEU A 45 6.78 16.67 -7.06
C LEU A 45 7.46 15.76 -8.09
N MET A 46 6.92 14.56 -8.31
CA MET A 46 7.53 13.56 -9.20
C MET A 46 6.55 13.11 -10.28
N PHE A 47 6.90 13.31 -11.55
CA PHE A 47 6.00 12.97 -12.65
C PHE A 47 6.70 12.67 -13.96
N ASN A 48 6.00 12.04 -14.90
CA ASN A 48 6.54 11.66 -16.20
C ASN A 48 7.72 10.69 -16.09
N ILE A 49 7.56 9.64 -15.28
CA ILE A 49 8.61 8.67 -14.93
C ILE A 49 8.37 7.32 -15.62
N PRO A 50 9.40 6.66 -16.20
CA PRO A 50 9.21 5.40 -16.91
C PRO A 50 8.85 4.24 -15.98
N ARG A 51 9.35 4.26 -14.74
CA ARG A 51 9.09 3.29 -13.65
C ARG A 51 8.44 4.00 -12.44
N ALA A 52 8.58 3.42 -11.24
CA ALA A 52 8.21 4.03 -9.96
C ALA A 52 9.01 5.32 -9.74
N ALA A 53 8.41 6.28 -9.04
CA ALA A 53 9.07 7.51 -8.64
C ALA A 53 10.04 7.27 -7.46
N VAL A 54 9.61 6.45 -6.50
CA VAL A 54 10.44 5.99 -5.38
C VAL A 54 10.50 4.46 -5.42
N ASN A 55 11.71 3.93 -5.41
CA ASN A 55 11.96 2.49 -5.33
C ASN A 55 12.81 2.15 -4.10
N ILE A 56 12.39 1.17 -3.32
CA ILE A 56 13.14 0.61 -2.18
C ILE A 56 13.38 -0.87 -2.48
N ASN A 57 14.63 -1.29 -2.65
CA ASN A 57 14.94 -2.61 -3.22
C ASN A 57 15.53 -3.64 -2.25
N ASP A 58 15.58 -3.32 -0.96
CA ASP A 58 16.12 -4.20 0.05
C ASP A 58 15.54 -3.95 1.44
N GLY A 59 15.78 -4.90 2.35
CA GLY A 59 15.45 -4.80 3.77
C GLY A 59 16.57 -4.23 4.64
N PHE A 60 17.45 -3.36 4.09
CA PHE A 60 18.59 -2.87 4.85
C PHE A 60 18.17 -1.79 5.85
N TYR A 61 18.14 -2.15 7.13
CA TYR A 61 17.94 -1.28 8.30
C TYR A 61 16.57 -0.60 8.42
N GLY A 62 16.01 -0.05 7.35
CA GLY A 62 14.73 0.66 7.32
C GLY A 62 14.78 2.05 7.95
N ASN A 63 13.73 2.41 8.69
CA ASN A 63 13.49 3.74 9.24
C ASN A 63 13.36 4.84 8.16
N HIS A 64 12.91 4.48 6.94
CA HIS A 64 12.69 5.45 5.87
C HIS A 64 11.41 6.23 6.12
N THR A 65 11.35 7.46 5.63
CA THR A 65 10.15 8.29 5.66
C THR A 65 9.89 8.85 4.26
N ILE A 66 8.75 8.50 3.68
CA ILE A 66 8.31 8.99 2.38
C ILE A 66 7.00 9.75 2.60
N SER A 67 7.04 11.08 2.54
CA SER A 67 5.87 11.85 2.95
C SER A 67 5.68 13.19 2.26
N TRP A 68 4.43 13.65 2.20
CA TRP A 68 4.04 14.91 1.54
C TRP A 68 4.45 15.02 0.07
N ASN A 69 4.74 13.91 -0.61
CA ASN A 69 5.07 13.90 -2.03
C ASN A 69 3.81 13.86 -2.89
N VAL A 70 3.90 14.44 -4.08
CA VAL A 70 2.90 14.31 -5.14
C VAL A 70 3.51 13.50 -6.28
N MET A 71 2.94 12.33 -6.56
CA MET A 71 3.46 11.42 -7.59
C MET A 71 2.36 11.00 -8.55
N PHE A 72 2.55 11.28 -9.84
CA PHE A 72 1.61 10.91 -10.89
C PHE A 72 2.33 10.70 -12.21
N ASN A 73 1.66 10.09 -13.20
CA ASN A 73 2.28 9.79 -14.49
C ASN A 73 3.61 9.01 -14.34
N THR A 74 3.62 8.04 -13.44
CA THR A 74 4.69 7.06 -13.23
C THR A 74 4.37 5.78 -13.99
N VAL A 75 5.35 4.86 -14.11
CA VAL A 75 5.15 3.54 -14.74
C VAL A 75 4.66 3.67 -16.19
N ARG A 76 5.21 4.64 -16.93
CA ARG A 76 4.84 4.90 -18.34
C ARG A 76 5.36 3.83 -19.30
N GLU A 77 6.50 3.22 -18.95
CA GLU A 77 7.26 2.33 -19.84
C GLU A 77 7.61 0.98 -19.16
N THR A 78 7.16 0.77 -17.93
CA THR A 78 7.16 -0.53 -17.22
C THR A 78 5.73 -0.93 -16.86
N SER A 79 5.52 -1.90 -15.97
CA SER A 79 4.20 -2.38 -15.52
C SER A 79 4.28 -3.00 -14.11
N ASP A 80 3.15 -3.48 -13.58
CA ASP A 80 3.03 -4.35 -12.39
C ASP A 80 3.21 -3.70 -11.00
N HIS A 81 3.74 -2.47 -10.96
CA HIS A 81 3.95 -1.71 -9.72
C HIS A 81 3.31 -0.31 -9.79
N GLY A 82 3.63 0.61 -8.88
CA GLY A 82 3.12 1.99 -8.94
C GLY A 82 4.13 3.09 -8.69
N PRO A 83 3.65 4.30 -8.33
CA PRO A 83 4.47 5.44 -7.92
C PRO A 83 5.51 5.09 -6.87
N ILE A 84 5.13 4.33 -5.85
CA ILE A 84 6.04 3.79 -4.84
C ILE A 84 6.09 2.27 -5.02
N ASN A 85 7.29 1.72 -5.13
CA ASN A 85 7.50 0.27 -5.20
C ASN A 85 8.56 -0.13 -4.17
N THR A 86 8.26 -1.19 -3.42
CA THR A 86 9.20 -1.80 -2.50
C THR A 86 9.29 -3.29 -2.77
N TRP A 87 10.47 -3.87 -2.59
CA TRP A 87 10.66 -5.31 -2.56
C TRP A 87 11.89 -5.62 -1.72
N ASP A 88 11.87 -6.76 -1.04
CA ASP A 88 12.99 -7.24 -0.24
C ASP A 88 13.22 -8.73 -0.55
N ARG A 89 14.42 -9.04 -1.02
CA ARG A 89 14.82 -10.43 -1.33
C ARG A 89 16.04 -10.87 -0.54
N GLN A 90 16.54 -10.04 0.38
CA GLN A 90 17.77 -10.36 1.11
C GLN A 90 17.71 -9.86 2.56
N PRO A 91 17.83 -10.76 3.56
CA PRO A 91 17.93 -10.34 4.95
C PRO A 91 19.31 -9.71 5.23
N PHE A 92 19.32 -8.66 6.04
CA PHE A 92 20.55 -8.02 6.53
C PHE A 92 20.65 -8.14 8.04
N LEU A 93 21.81 -8.54 8.54
CA LEU A 93 22.10 -8.49 9.97
C LEU A 93 22.40 -7.04 10.37
N THR A 94 21.47 -6.42 11.08
CA THR A 94 21.56 -5.02 11.54
C THR A 94 21.25 -4.93 13.04
N ASP A 95 21.21 -3.71 13.58
CA ASP A 95 20.64 -3.43 14.91
C ASP A 95 19.41 -2.51 14.82
N GLY A 96 18.70 -2.55 13.68
CA GLY A 96 17.61 -1.62 13.36
C GLY A 96 16.43 -1.69 14.33
N ARG A 97 16.10 -2.88 14.85
CA ARG A 97 15.04 -3.05 15.84
C ARG A 97 15.41 -2.48 17.21
N GLN A 98 16.66 -2.63 17.62
CA GLN A 98 17.16 -2.16 18.90
C GLN A 98 18.68 -1.95 18.80
N THR A 99 19.11 -0.71 19.02
CA THR A 99 20.53 -0.32 18.94
C THR A 99 21.40 -1.24 19.80
N GLY A 100 22.48 -1.75 19.20
CA GLY A 100 23.42 -2.67 19.84
C GLY A 100 22.95 -4.13 19.95
N VAL A 101 21.73 -4.47 19.52
CA VAL A 101 21.22 -5.85 19.51
C VAL A 101 21.08 -6.35 18.06
N PRO A 102 21.91 -7.31 17.62
CA PRO A 102 21.81 -7.86 16.27
C PRO A 102 20.44 -8.48 15.98
N SER A 103 19.90 -8.18 14.80
CA SER A 103 18.59 -8.63 14.33
C SER A 103 18.58 -8.75 12.81
N LEU A 104 17.78 -9.68 12.29
CA LEU A 104 17.43 -9.76 10.86
C LEU A 104 16.18 -8.92 10.53
N TRP A 105 15.55 -8.32 11.54
CA TRP A 105 14.40 -7.43 11.37
C TRP A 105 14.87 -6.00 11.25
N GLN A 106 14.35 -5.33 10.24
CA GLN A 106 14.57 -3.91 10.02
C GLN A 106 13.69 -3.04 10.93
N HIS A 107 14.08 -1.78 11.06
CA HIS A 107 13.24 -0.75 11.65
C HIS A 107 12.08 -0.43 10.70
N GLN A 108 10.90 -0.18 11.27
CA GLN A 108 9.72 0.18 10.50
C GLN A 108 9.97 1.44 9.66
N SER A 109 9.55 1.40 8.39
CA SER A 109 9.55 2.54 7.48
C SER A 109 8.13 3.08 7.32
N TYR A 110 8.01 4.39 7.08
CA TYR A 110 6.74 5.11 7.10
C TYR A 110 6.48 5.78 5.75
N ILE A 111 5.34 5.49 5.14
CA ILE A 111 4.88 6.12 3.90
C ILE A 111 3.58 6.84 4.23
N HIS A 112 3.61 8.18 4.31
CA HIS A 112 2.44 8.90 4.80
C HIS A 112 2.21 10.26 4.19
N HIS A 113 0.95 10.71 4.16
CA HIS A 113 0.58 12.05 3.67
C HIS A 113 0.99 12.31 2.21
N ASN A 114 1.09 11.28 1.37
CA ASN A 114 1.36 11.45 -0.06
C ASN A 114 0.07 11.55 -0.88
N LEU A 115 0.16 12.22 -2.03
CA LEU A 115 -0.85 12.20 -3.07
C LEU A 115 -0.35 11.37 -4.25
N LEU A 116 -0.98 10.21 -4.47
CA LEU A 116 -0.51 9.21 -5.42
C LEU A 116 -1.59 8.93 -6.46
N PHE A 117 -1.24 9.02 -7.75
CA PHE A 117 -2.14 8.67 -8.84
C PHE A 117 -1.59 7.50 -9.69
N ASN A 118 -2.39 6.45 -9.79
CA ASN A 118 -2.16 5.32 -10.68
C ASN A 118 -2.69 5.61 -12.10
N ASN A 119 -1.85 6.16 -12.97
CA ASN A 119 -2.29 6.56 -14.31
C ASN A 119 -2.08 5.47 -15.37
N TYR A 120 -0.83 5.15 -15.70
CA TYR A 120 -0.46 4.36 -16.89
C TYR A 120 -0.59 2.87 -16.61
N ASN A 121 0.52 2.12 -16.67
CA ASN A 121 0.57 0.70 -16.37
C ASN A 121 0.78 0.48 -14.86
N SER A 122 0.33 1.42 -14.04
CA SER A 122 0.46 1.35 -12.59
C SER A 122 -0.68 0.52 -12.00
N PHE A 123 -0.34 -0.46 -11.16
CA PHE A 123 -1.29 -1.45 -10.63
C PHE A 123 -1.75 -1.09 -9.21
N TYR A 124 -0.83 -0.61 -8.38
CA TYR A 124 -1.04 -0.26 -6.96
C TYR A 124 -0.33 1.04 -6.64
N PRO A 125 -0.96 2.05 -6.01
CA PRO A 125 -0.28 3.33 -5.76
C PRO A 125 0.95 3.17 -4.85
N ILE A 126 0.81 2.34 -3.81
CA ILE A 126 1.90 1.80 -3.01
C ILE A 126 1.97 0.30 -3.28
N ASP A 127 3.02 -0.12 -3.98
CA ASP A 127 3.24 -1.53 -4.32
C ASP A 127 4.31 -2.13 -3.40
N HIS A 128 3.85 -2.77 -2.34
CA HIS A 128 4.67 -3.65 -1.51
C HIS A 128 4.76 -5.03 -2.16
N ASP A 129 5.80 -5.23 -2.95
CA ASP A 129 6.07 -6.44 -3.72
C ASP A 129 6.92 -7.45 -2.92
N ASP A 130 7.34 -8.56 -3.56
CA ASP A 130 8.09 -9.68 -2.99
C ASP A 130 8.90 -9.35 -1.72
N GLY A 131 8.49 -9.96 -0.59
CA GLY A 131 9.22 -9.92 0.68
C GLY A 131 9.20 -8.59 1.44
N SER A 132 8.53 -7.56 0.91
CA SER A 132 8.35 -6.28 1.61
C SER A 132 7.78 -6.47 3.01
N CYS A 133 8.48 -5.94 4.00
CA CYS A 133 8.10 -6.08 5.41
C CYS A 133 8.39 -4.82 6.23
N PHE A 134 7.77 -4.68 7.41
CA PHE A 134 7.97 -3.56 8.33
C PHE A 134 7.68 -2.18 7.71
N TYR A 135 6.48 -2.04 7.13
CA TYR A 135 5.97 -0.76 6.62
C TYR A 135 4.74 -0.31 7.40
N GLU A 136 4.66 1.00 7.68
CA GLU A 136 3.42 1.70 8.01
C GLU A 136 3.05 2.61 6.84
N ASP A 137 1.89 2.36 6.25
CA ASP A 137 1.25 3.24 5.29
C ASP A 137 0.14 3.99 6.03
N SER A 138 0.23 5.32 6.10
CA SER A 138 -0.83 6.08 6.74
C SER A 138 -1.16 7.42 6.10
N TYR A 139 -2.43 7.80 6.09
CA TYR A 139 -2.87 9.12 5.63
C TYR A 139 -2.46 9.46 4.18
N ASN A 140 -2.32 8.48 3.27
CA ASN A 140 -2.11 8.77 1.85
C ASN A 140 -3.44 8.91 1.10
N PHE A 141 -3.47 9.81 0.12
CA PHE A 141 -4.59 9.93 -0.81
C PHE A 141 -4.23 9.24 -2.12
N GLN A 142 -4.85 8.09 -2.34
CA GLN A 142 -4.46 7.13 -3.36
C GLN A 142 -5.55 7.01 -4.42
N VAL A 143 -5.25 7.36 -5.67
CA VAL A 143 -6.24 7.43 -6.76
C VAL A 143 -5.96 6.34 -7.79
N TYR A 144 -7.00 5.61 -8.19
CA TYR A 144 -6.99 4.56 -9.23
C TYR A 144 -6.16 3.31 -8.90
N GLY A 145 -6.15 2.89 -7.64
CA GLY A 145 -5.69 1.56 -7.25
C GLY A 145 -5.86 1.33 -5.76
N GLY A 146 -5.95 0.06 -5.38
CA GLY A 146 -6.13 -0.36 -3.98
C GLY A 146 -4.85 -0.93 -3.39
N LYS A 147 -4.97 -1.42 -2.16
CA LYS A 147 -3.88 -2.10 -1.47
C LYS A 147 -3.59 -3.47 -2.08
N LYS A 148 -2.33 -3.70 -2.44
CA LYS A 148 -1.76 -5.03 -2.65
C LYS A 148 -1.25 -5.57 -1.32
N ASN A 149 -1.76 -6.71 -0.88
CA ASN A 149 -1.08 -7.54 0.09
C ASN A 149 -0.56 -8.79 -0.61
N TYR A 150 0.75 -8.88 -0.79
CA TYR A 150 1.39 -9.99 -1.50
C TYR A 150 2.77 -10.26 -0.89
N LEU A 151 2.97 -11.48 -0.41
CA LEU A 151 4.21 -11.92 0.25
C LEU A 151 4.69 -10.97 1.38
N GLY A 152 5.83 -11.29 1.98
CA GLY A 152 6.35 -10.53 3.13
C GLY A 152 5.42 -10.59 4.36
N HIS A 153 5.60 -9.65 5.30
CA HIS A 153 4.86 -9.60 6.56
C HIS A 153 4.97 -8.24 7.25
N SER A 154 4.25 -8.01 8.36
CA SER A 154 4.42 -6.81 9.20
C SER A 154 4.19 -5.48 8.46
N LYS A 155 3.15 -5.42 7.63
CA LYS A 155 2.70 -4.21 6.94
C LYS A 155 1.42 -3.71 7.61
N MET A 156 1.29 -2.42 7.84
CA MET A 156 0.12 -1.81 8.46
C MET A 156 -0.34 -0.64 7.61
N ASP A 157 -1.61 -0.64 7.23
CA ASP A 157 -2.27 0.41 6.48
C ASP A 157 -3.38 0.99 7.34
N HIS A 158 -3.31 2.28 7.64
CA HIS A 158 -4.39 2.93 8.37
C HIS A 158 -4.62 4.39 8.01
N HIS A 159 -5.88 4.82 8.10
CA HIS A 159 -6.30 6.18 7.77
C HIS A 159 -5.98 6.57 6.31
N GLU A 160 -5.85 5.59 5.43
CA GLU A 160 -5.71 5.76 3.99
C GLU A 160 -7.02 6.21 3.35
N ILE A 161 -6.93 6.94 2.24
CA ILE A 161 -8.07 7.21 1.37
C ILE A 161 -7.80 6.64 -0.02
N TYR A 162 -8.44 5.51 -0.34
CA TYR A 162 -8.42 4.89 -1.66
C TYR A 162 -9.61 5.38 -2.49
N VAL A 163 -9.32 5.97 -3.65
CA VAL A 163 -10.32 6.55 -4.56
C VAL A 163 -10.34 5.77 -5.86
N TYR A 164 -11.48 5.14 -6.11
CA TYR A 164 -11.79 4.40 -7.32
C TYR A 164 -10.76 3.31 -7.65
N PRO A 165 -10.40 2.43 -6.70
CA PRO A 165 -9.40 1.38 -6.95
C PRO A 165 -9.86 0.34 -7.98
N ASP A 166 -11.17 0.28 -8.27
CA ASP A 166 -11.80 -0.62 -9.23
C ASP A 166 -11.78 -0.15 -10.69
N THR A 167 -11.34 1.09 -10.97
CA THR A 167 -11.24 1.60 -12.35
C THR A 167 -10.07 1.02 -13.13
N LYS A 168 -9.18 0.28 -12.46
CA LYS A 168 -8.00 -0.38 -13.04
C LYS A 168 -8.07 -1.92 -12.96
N SER A 169 -9.27 -2.49 -12.97
CA SER A 169 -9.50 -3.94 -12.77
C SER A 169 -8.81 -4.89 -13.76
N SER A 170 -8.40 -4.43 -14.94
CA SER A 170 -7.63 -5.25 -15.92
C SER A 170 -6.11 -5.24 -15.68
N GLN A 171 -5.63 -4.34 -14.83
CA GLN A 171 -4.22 -4.04 -14.59
C GLN A 171 -3.95 -3.91 -13.08
N GLY A 172 -4.69 -4.58 -12.21
CA GLY A 172 -4.57 -4.37 -10.77
C GLY A 172 -5.55 -5.25 -10.02
N THR A 173 -5.74 -5.00 -8.72
CA THR A 173 -6.65 -5.83 -7.91
C THR A 173 -8.12 -5.50 -8.13
N GLY A 174 -8.42 -4.26 -8.57
CA GLY A 174 -9.78 -3.82 -8.85
C GLY A 174 -10.67 -3.72 -7.61
N VAL A 175 -10.07 -3.67 -6.41
CA VAL A 175 -10.75 -3.70 -5.10
C VAL A 175 -10.00 -2.82 -4.11
N CYS A 176 -10.58 -2.53 -2.95
CA CYS A 176 -9.95 -1.73 -1.89
C CYS A 176 -8.67 -2.38 -1.36
N ILE A 177 -8.74 -3.67 -1.05
CA ILE A 177 -7.61 -4.50 -0.62
C ILE A 177 -7.72 -5.86 -1.28
N ALA A 178 -6.60 -6.35 -1.77
CA ALA A 178 -6.47 -7.75 -2.12
C ALA A 178 -5.38 -8.41 -1.31
N ASP A 179 -5.68 -9.60 -0.84
CA ASP A 179 -4.75 -10.51 -0.21
C ASP A 179 -4.42 -11.63 -1.20
N GLN A 180 -3.29 -11.45 -1.89
CA GLN A 180 -2.84 -12.28 -2.99
C GLN A 180 -1.90 -13.36 -2.46
N ALA A 181 -2.32 -14.62 -2.62
CA ALA A 181 -1.54 -15.80 -2.31
C ALA A 181 -0.88 -15.81 -0.90
N PRO A 182 -1.59 -15.50 0.20
CA PRO A 182 -1.00 -15.61 1.52
C PRO A 182 -0.62 -17.08 1.79
N GLN A 183 0.55 -17.31 2.39
CA GLN A 183 1.07 -18.65 2.69
C GLN A 183 1.36 -18.81 4.18
N ARG A 184 0.62 -19.69 4.86
CA ARG A 184 0.90 -20.04 6.26
C ARG A 184 2.37 -20.44 6.42
N GLY A 185 3.07 -19.81 7.35
CA GLY A 185 4.48 -20.07 7.64
C GLY A 185 5.47 -19.26 6.81
N SER A 186 4.99 -18.53 5.79
CA SER A 186 5.83 -17.86 4.80
C SER A 186 5.47 -16.38 4.61
N SER A 187 4.18 -16.06 4.47
CA SER A 187 3.68 -14.70 4.22
C SER A 187 2.27 -14.49 4.81
N GLY A 188 1.79 -13.24 4.87
CA GLY A 188 0.40 -12.96 5.26
C GLY A 188 0.17 -12.96 6.78
N TRP A 189 1.21 -12.72 7.58
CA TRP A 189 1.24 -12.99 9.02
C TRP A 189 0.82 -11.85 9.96
N ASN A 190 0.48 -10.66 9.47
CA ASN A 190 0.02 -9.58 10.35
C ASN A 190 -0.50 -8.34 9.60
N GLU A 191 -0.87 -8.49 8.34
CA GLU A 191 -1.22 -7.31 7.56
C GLU A 191 -2.52 -6.72 8.06
N THR A 192 -2.41 -5.47 8.46
CA THR A 192 -3.45 -4.73 9.15
C THR A 192 -3.98 -3.69 8.20
N TRP A 193 -5.30 -3.65 8.01
CA TRP A 193 -5.96 -2.67 7.17
C TRP A 193 -7.17 -2.12 7.92
N ILE A 194 -6.95 -1.01 8.62
CA ILE A 194 -7.88 -0.47 9.62
C ILE A 194 -8.10 1.03 9.47
N TYR A 195 -9.27 1.54 9.86
CA TYR A 195 -9.58 2.97 9.81
C TYR A 195 -9.44 3.60 8.41
N ASN A 196 -9.45 2.78 7.35
CA ASN A 196 -9.26 3.23 5.99
C ASN A 196 -10.59 3.63 5.36
N THR A 197 -10.55 4.62 4.48
CA THR A 197 -11.67 4.99 3.62
C THR A 197 -11.41 4.48 2.21
N CYS A 198 -12.34 3.72 1.64
CA CYS A 198 -12.26 3.26 0.26
C CYS A 198 -13.53 3.60 -0.51
N VAL A 199 -13.39 4.25 -1.66
CA VAL A 199 -14.51 4.63 -2.53
C VAL A 199 -14.43 3.85 -3.84
N LEU A 200 -15.32 2.89 -4.06
CA LEU A 200 -15.46 2.16 -5.32
C LEU A 200 -16.28 2.97 -6.33
N TYR A 201 -15.87 2.94 -7.59
CA TYR A 201 -16.53 3.65 -8.69
C TYR A 201 -17.74 2.88 -9.25
N SER A 202 -17.61 1.55 -9.38
CA SER A 202 -18.54 0.69 -10.11
C SER A 202 -18.74 -0.68 -9.47
N SER A 203 -17.70 -1.22 -8.82
CA SER A 203 -17.70 -2.52 -8.14
C SER A 203 -18.54 -2.48 -6.86
N VAL A 204 -19.00 -3.65 -6.44
CA VAL A 204 -19.65 -3.90 -5.14
C VAL A 204 -18.83 -4.84 -4.26
N VAL A 205 -17.68 -5.30 -4.76
CA VAL A 205 -16.77 -6.21 -4.08
C VAL A 205 -15.60 -5.39 -3.58
N PRO A 206 -15.53 -5.09 -2.26
CA PRO A 206 -14.47 -4.25 -1.72
C PRO A 206 -13.18 -5.01 -1.49
N TYR A 207 -13.25 -6.33 -1.25
CA TYR A 207 -12.10 -7.15 -0.88
C TYR A 207 -11.95 -8.34 -1.82
N ASN A 208 -10.70 -8.66 -2.15
CA ASN A 208 -10.35 -9.89 -2.85
C ASN A 208 -9.38 -10.70 -1.98
N LEU A 209 -9.92 -11.63 -1.20
CA LEU A 209 -9.16 -12.43 -0.22
C LEU A 209 -9.07 -13.87 -0.72
N TRP A 210 -7.98 -14.21 -1.42
CA TRP A 210 -7.90 -15.41 -2.28
C TRP A 210 -8.20 -16.74 -1.57
N TYR A 211 -7.77 -16.85 -0.31
CA TYR A 211 -7.92 -18.08 0.48
C TYR A 211 -8.88 -17.92 1.65
N CYS A 212 -9.80 -16.95 1.60
CA CYS A 212 -10.80 -16.80 2.64
C CYS A 212 -11.68 -18.04 2.75
N GLU A 213 -11.67 -18.64 3.94
CA GLU A 213 -12.55 -19.74 4.36
C GLU A 213 -12.94 -19.51 5.82
N THR A 214 -14.23 -19.46 6.12
CA THR A 214 -14.71 -19.13 7.47
C THR A 214 -14.37 -20.19 8.51
N ASP A 215 -14.17 -21.44 8.08
CA ASP A 215 -13.78 -22.55 8.96
C ASP A 215 -12.27 -22.57 9.27
N ASP A 216 -11.44 -21.88 8.49
CA ASP A 216 -9.98 -21.81 8.65
C ASP A 216 -9.46 -20.41 8.26
N LEU A 217 -9.88 -19.40 9.01
CA LEU A 217 -9.61 -18.01 8.67
C LEU A 217 -8.11 -17.73 8.56
N PHE A 218 -7.70 -17.34 7.36
CA PHE A 218 -6.37 -16.84 7.04
C PHE A 218 -6.51 -15.65 6.10
N VAL A 219 -6.79 -14.50 6.70
CA VAL A 219 -7.07 -13.24 6.03
C VAL A 219 -6.40 -12.10 6.81
N PRO A 220 -6.19 -10.91 6.20
CA PRO A 220 -5.65 -9.76 6.90
C PRO A 220 -6.52 -9.34 8.08
N TYR A 221 -5.95 -8.61 9.04
CA TYR A 221 -6.72 -7.99 10.10
C TYR A 221 -7.42 -6.74 9.57
N LEU A 222 -8.73 -6.84 9.40
CA LEU A 222 -9.61 -5.78 8.92
C LEU A 222 -10.47 -5.27 10.08
N ALA A 223 -10.62 -3.95 10.24
CA ALA A 223 -11.50 -3.35 11.23
C ALA A 223 -11.75 -1.86 10.97
N ASP A 224 -12.91 -1.36 11.41
CA ASP A 224 -13.23 0.08 11.50
C ASP A 224 -13.06 0.87 10.18
N ASN A 225 -13.25 0.22 9.03
CA ASN A 225 -13.10 0.83 7.72
C ASN A 225 -14.40 1.52 7.25
N GLN A 226 -14.27 2.49 6.36
CA GLN A 226 -15.40 3.14 5.68
C GLN A 226 -15.37 2.77 4.20
N ILE A 227 -16.29 1.91 3.79
CA ILE A 227 -16.41 1.44 2.41
C ILE A 227 -17.57 2.17 1.73
N TYR A 228 -17.28 2.78 0.59
CA TYR A 228 -18.24 3.52 -0.21
C TYR A 228 -18.45 2.81 -1.54
N ILE A 229 -19.69 2.45 -1.86
CA ILE A 229 -20.07 1.72 -3.09
C ILE A 229 -21.07 2.52 -3.93
N PRO A 230 -21.26 2.22 -5.23
CA PRO A 230 -22.25 2.89 -6.06
C PRO A 230 -23.67 2.78 -5.47
N SER A 231 -24.53 3.78 -5.72
CA SER A 231 -25.91 3.79 -5.24
C SER A 231 -26.71 2.58 -5.73
N ASP A 232 -27.74 2.22 -4.99
CA ASP A 232 -28.72 1.17 -5.37
C ASP A 232 -28.10 -0.24 -5.53
N LYS A 233 -26.93 -0.45 -4.93
CA LYS A 233 -26.24 -1.74 -4.91
C LYS A 233 -25.98 -2.22 -3.49
N SER A 234 -25.89 -3.54 -3.34
CA SER A 234 -25.48 -4.19 -2.09
C SER A 234 -24.04 -4.67 -2.21
N VAL A 235 -23.27 -4.45 -1.15
CA VAL A 235 -21.90 -4.97 -1.02
C VAL A 235 -21.87 -6.49 -1.06
N GLN A 236 -20.78 -7.04 -1.57
CA GLN A 236 -20.55 -8.48 -1.65
C GLN A 236 -19.14 -8.79 -1.12
N PHE A 237 -19.07 -9.42 0.06
CA PHE A 237 -17.83 -9.97 0.58
C PHE A 237 -17.70 -11.43 0.14
N GLN A 238 -16.66 -11.74 -0.63
CA GLN A 238 -16.48 -13.08 -1.20
C GLN A 238 -15.60 -13.92 -0.27
N CYS A 239 -16.15 -15.03 0.22
CA CYS A 239 -15.43 -15.98 1.06
C CYS A 239 -16.06 -17.37 0.92
N LYS A 240 -15.30 -18.42 1.22
CA LYS A 240 -15.87 -19.77 1.34
C LYS A 240 -16.50 -19.95 2.71
N VAL A 241 -17.66 -20.57 2.73
CA VAL A 241 -18.36 -21.01 3.94
C VAL A 241 -18.56 -22.51 3.82
N HIS A 242 -17.90 -23.28 4.68
CA HIS A 242 -17.90 -24.74 4.62
C HIS A 242 -17.45 -25.25 3.24
N GLY A 243 -16.38 -24.65 2.68
CA GLY A 243 -15.82 -25.02 1.39
C GLY A 243 -16.55 -24.49 0.16
N ILE A 244 -17.68 -23.81 0.31
CA ILE A 244 -18.49 -23.29 -0.80
C ILE A 244 -18.34 -21.77 -0.90
N SER A 245 -17.94 -21.26 -2.07
CA SER A 245 -17.87 -19.81 -2.31
C SER A 245 -19.24 -19.15 -2.17
N LYS A 246 -19.30 -18.09 -1.36
CA LYS A 246 -20.50 -17.29 -1.10
C LYS A 246 -20.19 -15.80 -1.25
N ASN A 247 -21.22 -15.05 -1.66
CA ASN A 247 -21.24 -13.59 -1.53
C ASN A 247 -21.99 -13.27 -0.24
N LEU A 248 -21.29 -12.73 0.75
CA LEU A 248 -21.82 -12.40 2.06
C LEU A 248 -22.21 -10.91 2.11
N SER A 249 -23.30 -10.59 2.82
CA SER A 249 -23.56 -9.22 3.25
C SER A 249 -22.55 -8.77 4.30
N LEU A 250 -22.52 -7.48 4.63
CA LEU A 250 -21.65 -6.97 5.70
C LEU A 250 -21.98 -7.61 7.05
N GLU A 251 -23.27 -7.78 7.37
CA GLU A 251 -23.72 -8.40 8.63
C GLU A 251 -23.28 -9.86 8.71
N GLN A 252 -23.39 -10.59 7.60
CA GLN A 252 -22.92 -11.97 7.54
C GLN A 252 -21.41 -12.04 7.72
N TRP A 253 -20.66 -11.20 7.00
CA TRP A 253 -19.20 -11.09 7.09
C TRP A 253 -18.75 -10.82 8.54
N GLN A 254 -19.37 -9.85 9.20
CA GLN A 254 -19.06 -9.50 10.59
C GLN A 254 -19.50 -10.56 11.61
N SER A 255 -20.52 -11.37 11.31
CA SER A 255 -20.96 -12.44 12.21
C SER A 255 -19.93 -13.57 12.34
N TYR A 256 -19.05 -13.75 11.35
CA TYR A 256 -17.86 -14.62 11.44
C TYR A 256 -16.69 -13.98 12.21
N GLY A 257 -16.87 -12.78 12.77
CA GLY A 257 -15.86 -12.06 13.55
C GLY A 257 -14.87 -11.24 12.73
N LEU A 258 -15.09 -11.12 11.41
CA LEU A 258 -14.24 -10.40 10.47
C LEU A 258 -14.65 -8.93 10.35
N ASP A 259 -13.70 -8.05 10.08
CA ASP A 259 -13.95 -6.66 9.67
C ASP A 259 -14.92 -5.90 10.60
N ARG A 260 -14.72 -6.09 11.91
CA ARG A 260 -15.58 -5.49 12.94
C ARG A 260 -15.50 -3.97 12.88
N GLY A 261 -16.64 -3.31 13.04
CA GLY A 261 -16.74 -1.85 13.04
C GLY A 261 -16.74 -1.22 11.65
N THR A 262 -16.38 -1.97 10.61
CA THR A 262 -16.48 -1.48 9.23
C THR A 262 -17.93 -1.19 8.86
N VAL A 263 -18.12 -0.10 8.13
CA VAL A 263 -19.43 0.34 7.62
C VAL A 263 -19.39 0.48 6.11
N VAL A 264 -20.52 0.19 5.46
CA VAL A 264 -20.71 0.39 4.02
C VAL A 264 -21.76 1.48 3.79
N GLN A 265 -21.44 2.43 2.92
CA GLN A 265 -22.30 3.56 2.59
C GLN A 265 -22.34 3.79 1.06
N THR A 266 -23.29 4.60 0.60
CA THR A 266 -23.32 5.06 -0.78
C THR A 266 -22.20 6.07 -1.03
N ALA A 267 -21.46 5.88 -2.11
CA ALA A 267 -20.38 6.78 -2.52
C ALA A 267 -20.90 8.21 -2.71
N PRO A 268 -20.26 9.21 -2.06
CA PRO A 268 -20.65 10.60 -2.24
C PRO A 268 -20.18 11.11 -3.60
N ASN A 269 -20.55 12.34 -3.93
CA ASN A 269 -19.99 13.01 -5.09
C ASN A 269 -18.46 13.19 -4.94
N ILE A 270 -17.75 13.27 -6.07
CA ILE A 270 -16.30 13.37 -6.10
C ILE A 270 -15.74 14.62 -5.40
N GLN A 271 -16.49 15.73 -5.32
CA GLN A 271 -16.03 16.94 -4.63
C GLN A 271 -15.92 16.70 -3.12
N THR A 272 -16.82 15.92 -2.53
CA THR A 272 -16.72 15.49 -1.13
C THR A 272 -15.45 14.68 -0.90
N VAL A 273 -15.17 13.69 -1.76
CA VAL A 273 -13.97 12.84 -1.64
C VAL A 273 -12.69 13.66 -1.78
N ILE A 274 -12.63 14.58 -2.75
CA ILE A 274 -11.52 15.53 -2.91
C ILE A 274 -11.35 16.39 -1.65
N GLN A 275 -12.45 16.81 -1.01
CA GLN A 275 -12.38 17.59 0.21
C GLN A 275 -11.83 16.78 1.39
N TRP A 276 -12.15 15.49 1.50
CA TRP A 276 -11.51 14.59 2.49
C TRP A 276 -10.00 14.54 2.30
N GLY A 277 -9.52 14.33 1.07
CA GLY A 277 -8.10 14.35 0.74
C GLY A 277 -7.42 15.68 1.10
N ARG A 278 -8.07 16.81 0.79
CA ARG A 278 -7.59 18.14 1.19
C ARG A 278 -7.50 18.29 2.70
N ASN A 279 -8.48 17.81 3.46
CA ASN A 279 -8.48 17.91 4.91
C ASN A 279 -7.37 17.05 5.52
N MET A 280 -7.24 15.80 5.06
CA MET A 280 -6.19 14.88 5.49
C MET A 280 -4.79 15.45 5.22
N LEU A 281 -4.51 15.84 3.97
CA LEU A 281 -3.16 16.27 3.56
C LEU A 281 -2.76 17.67 4.06
N LYS A 282 -3.71 18.49 4.53
CA LYS A 282 -3.42 19.81 5.14
C LYS A 282 -3.10 19.74 6.63
N THR A 283 -3.46 18.64 7.30
CA THR A 283 -3.18 18.50 8.73
C THR A 283 -1.68 18.30 8.88
N THR A 284 -1.02 19.27 9.52
CA THR A 284 0.37 19.12 9.95
C THR A 284 0.32 18.35 11.26
N VAL A 285 0.94 17.17 11.29
CA VAL A 285 1.12 16.36 12.50
C VAL A 285 2.21 16.98 13.37
#